data_AF-A0A7C1KF90-F1
#
_entry.id   AF-A0A7C1KF90-F1
#
_cell.length_a   1.000
_cell.length_b   1.000
_cell.length_c   1.000
_cell.angle_alpha   90.00
_cell.angle_beta   90.00
_cell.angle_gamma   90.00
#
_symmetry.space_group_name_H-M   'P 1'
#
loop_
_entity.id
_entity.type
_entity.pdbx_description
1 polymer ?
#
loop_
_entity_poly.entity_id
_entity_poly.type
_entity_poly.pdbx_seq_one_letter_code
_entity_poly.pdbx_strand_id
1 'polypeptide(L)'
;MCREKKSRSYPVERTFFPNVWFAWVFLGVLFGLTGIAAWTDTKRAKIPNVLTVAMLVLGLIANAVRGGWQGAEGRPLWVWETGTVWLGILDGLTLALVGAVVAFVLMFILWVMGTCGGGDVKLMTAIGAWLGLSGFLFVWLATAIVLLVWVFFRVMGSGFSPRRIKATMAKLDADRRAMNEGKAIPASRPMRMTYSLPLLVSLVAVLLYVYRWELQIVGSRGVSPATPQTGWVAHDEVERKVG
;
A
#
# COMPACT_ATOMS: atom_id res chain seq x y z
N MET A 1 -11.10 39.74 31.97
CA MET A 1 -9.94 39.14 31.25
C MET A 1 -10.45 37.96 30.42
N CYS A 2 -11.03 38.27 29.26
CA CYS A 2 -11.64 37.27 28.37
C CYS A 2 -10.52 36.68 27.50
N ARG A 3 -10.24 35.39 27.65
CA ARG A 3 -9.17 34.69 26.93
C ARG A 3 -9.65 34.42 25.51
N GLU A 4 -9.29 35.31 24.60
CA GLU A 4 -9.50 35.20 23.17
C GLU A 4 -8.97 33.84 22.68
N LYS A 5 -9.88 32.92 22.35
CA LYS A 5 -9.53 31.64 21.73
C LYS A 5 -9.05 31.95 20.31
N LYS A 6 -7.75 32.15 20.17
CA LYS A 6 -7.05 32.16 18.87
C LYS A 6 -7.38 30.85 18.16
N SER A 7 -8.33 30.89 17.22
CA SER A 7 -8.59 29.79 16.31
C SER A 7 -7.29 29.56 15.54
N ARG A 8 -6.57 28.49 15.89
CA ARG A 8 -5.49 28.00 15.04
C ARG A 8 -6.14 27.64 13.72
N SER A 9 -5.88 28.42 12.68
CA SER A 9 -6.06 27.98 11.29
C SER A 9 -5.16 26.77 11.11
N TYR A 10 -5.72 25.57 11.30
CA TYR A 10 -5.03 24.35 10.95
C TYR A 10 -4.84 24.40 9.42
N PRO A 11 -3.62 24.20 8.90
CA PRO A 11 -3.47 24.01 7.46
C PRO A 11 -4.40 22.87 7.05
N VAL A 12 -5.15 23.06 5.96
CA VAL A 12 -6.10 22.07 5.44
C VAL A 12 -5.38 20.72 5.38
N GLU A 13 -5.76 19.81 6.27
CA GLU A 13 -5.06 18.55 6.46
C GLU A 13 -5.27 17.73 5.17
N ARG A 14 -4.18 17.44 4.44
CA ARG A 14 -4.25 16.61 3.22
C ARG A 14 -4.59 15.18 3.62
N THR A 15 -5.89 14.90 3.62
CA THR A 15 -6.44 13.58 3.92
C THR A 15 -6.46 12.73 2.65
N PHE A 16 -6.00 11.49 2.76
CA PHE A 16 -5.97 10.58 1.61
C PHE A 16 -7.40 10.13 1.25
N PHE A 17 -8.25 9.88 2.24
CA PHE A 17 -9.63 9.46 2.02
C PHE A 17 -10.62 10.63 2.18
N PRO A 18 -11.65 10.74 1.32
CA PRO A 18 -12.67 11.78 1.44
C PRO A 18 -13.55 11.57 2.70
N ASN A 19 -13.85 10.31 3.03
CA ASN A 19 -14.66 9.93 4.19
C ASN A 19 -14.21 8.58 4.79
N VAL A 20 -14.67 8.29 6.01
CA VAL A 20 -14.29 7.10 6.80
C VAL A 20 -14.83 5.81 6.19
N TRP A 21 -16.07 5.82 5.71
CA TRP A 21 -16.69 4.63 5.10
C TRP A 21 -15.96 4.18 3.83
N PHE A 22 -15.60 5.13 2.97
CA PHE A 22 -14.80 4.91 1.78
C PHE A 22 -13.42 4.36 2.13
N ALA A 23 -12.78 4.87 3.18
CA ALA A 23 -11.51 4.32 3.67
C ALA A 23 -11.64 2.83 4.03
N TRP A 24 -12.68 2.46 4.78
CA TRP A 24 -12.93 1.05 5.16
C TRP A 24 -13.26 0.18 3.96
N VAL A 25 -14.07 0.65 3.01
CA VAL A 25 -14.39 -0.11 1.78
C VAL A 25 -13.12 -0.30 0.94
N PHE A 26 -12.34 0.77 0.74
CA PHE A 26 -11.10 0.74 -0.01
C PHE A 26 -10.10 -0.26 0.58
N LEU A 27 -9.84 -0.17 1.88
CA LEU A 27 -8.93 -1.07 2.59
C LEU A 27 -9.47 -2.50 2.64
N GLY A 28 -10.78 -2.67 2.86
CA GLY A 28 -11.43 -3.98 2.91
C GLY A 28 -11.31 -4.72 1.58
N VAL A 29 -11.52 -4.04 0.45
CA VAL A 29 -11.34 -4.62 -0.89
C VAL A 29 -9.87 -4.96 -1.13
N LEU A 30 -8.94 -4.05 -0.81
CA LEU A 30 -7.50 -4.30 -0.98
C LEU A 30 -7.02 -5.49 -0.13
N PHE A 31 -7.42 -5.56 1.15
CA PHE A 31 -7.09 -6.66 2.06
C PHE A 31 -7.74 -7.98 1.61
N GLY A 32 -9.00 -7.94 1.18
CA GLY A 32 -9.70 -9.12 0.68
C GLY A 32 -9.01 -9.70 -0.56
N LEU A 33 -8.72 -8.87 -1.56
CA LEU A 33 -8.07 -9.31 -2.79
C LEU A 33 -6.63 -9.80 -2.55
N THR A 34 -5.87 -9.07 -1.71
CA THR A 34 -4.51 -9.50 -1.33
C THR A 34 -4.54 -10.78 -0.51
N GLY A 35 -5.54 -10.96 0.35
CA GLY A 35 -5.77 -12.18 1.12
C GLY A 35 -6.11 -13.38 0.23
N ILE A 36 -6.97 -13.19 -0.78
CA ILE A 36 -7.27 -14.20 -1.81
C ILE A 36 -5.99 -14.55 -2.59
N ALA A 37 -5.18 -13.55 -2.95
CA ALA A 37 -3.91 -13.77 -3.62
C ALA A 37 -2.95 -14.60 -2.74
N ALA A 38 -2.81 -14.26 -1.45
CA ALA A 38 -1.97 -14.98 -0.50
C ALA A 38 -2.46 -16.42 -0.23
N TRP A 39 -3.77 -16.61 -0.12
CA TRP A 39 -4.36 -17.94 0.04
C TRP A 39 -4.15 -18.81 -1.20
N THR A 40 -4.31 -18.23 -2.39
CA THR A 40 -4.10 -18.93 -3.66
C THR A 40 -2.63 -19.26 -3.87
N ASP A 41 -1.73 -18.35 -3.51
CA ASP A 41 -0.28 -18.56 -3.59
C ASP A 41 0.17 -19.70 -2.66
N THR A 42 -0.32 -19.74 -1.42
CA THR A 42 -0.03 -20.80 -0.45
C THR A 42 -0.51 -22.18 -0.93
N LYS A 43 -1.62 -22.24 -1.68
CA LYS A 43 -2.22 -23.51 -2.14
C LYS A 43 -1.77 -23.98 -3.52
N ARG A 44 -1.51 -23.06 -4.46
CA ARG A 44 -1.30 -23.38 -5.88
C ARG A 44 0.05 -22.89 -6.43
N ALA A 45 0.84 -22.15 -5.64
CA ALA A 45 2.15 -21.59 -6.01
C ALA A 45 2.19 -20.86 -7.36
N LYS A 46 1.02 -20.38 -7.82
CA LYS A 46 0.79 -19.67 -9.07
C LYS A 46 -0.30 -18.63 -8.80
N ILE A 47 0.07 -17.36 -8.92
CA ILE A 47 -0.89 -16.26 -8.83
C ILE A 47 -1.65 -16.19 -10.18
N PRO A 48 -2.99 -16.28 -10.18
CA PRO A 48 -3.76 -16.19 -11.41
C PRO A 48 -3.71 -14.77 -11.96
N ASN A 49 -3.32 -14.62 -13.24
CA ASN A 49 -3.21 -13.32 -13.90
C ASN A 49 -4.52 -12.51 -13.83
N VAL A 50 -5.67 -13.19 -13.86
CA VAL A 50 -7.00 -12.56 -13.78
C VAL A 50 -7.17 -11.79 -12.46
N LEU A 51 -6.72 -12.36 -11.33
CA LEU A 51 -6.83 -11.70 -10.04
C LEU A 51 -5.97 -10.43 -9.99
N THR A 52 -4.73 -10.50 -10.49
CA THR A 52 -3.84 -9.33 -10.51
C THR A 52 -4.36 -8.22 -11.42
N VAL A 53 -4.93 -8.58 -12.58
CA VAL A 53 -5.53 -7.61 -13.50
C VAL A 53 -6.79 -7.00 -12.88
N ALA A 54 -7.66 -7.81 -12.27
CA ALA A 54 -8.84 -7.32 -11.57
C ALA A 54 -8.46 -6.35 -10.43
N MET A 55 -7.45 -6.70 -9.62
CA MET A 55 -6.92 -5.81 -8.59
C MET A 55 -6.42 -4.49 -9.18
N LEU A 56 -5.65 -4.54 -10.27
CA LEU A 56 -5.13 -3.33 -10.90
C LEU A 56 -6.27 -2.44 -11.41
N VAL A 57 -7.23 -3.00 -12.17
CA VAL A 57 -8.39 -2.25 -12.70
C VAL A 57 -9.21 -1.63 -11.58
N LEU A 58 -9.50 -2.39 -10.52
CA LEU A 58 -10.22 -1.87 -9.36
C LEU A 58 -9.45 -0.75 -8.64
N GLY A 59 -8.13 -0.80 -8.59
CA GLY A 59 -7.29 0.26 -8.03
C GLY A 59 -7.35 1.55 -8.83
N LEU A 60 -7.33 1.45 -10.17
CA LEU A 60 -7.53 2.61 -11.05
C LEU A 60 -8.91 3.24 -10.86
N ILE A 61 -9.96 2.42 -10.83
CA ILE A 61 -11.34 2.89 -10.62
C ILE A 61 -11.48 3.54 -9.24
N ALA A 62 -10.96 2.90 -8.19
CA ALA A 62 -11.06 3.41 -6.83
C ALA A 62 -10.37 4.78 -6.69
N ASN A 63 -9.18 4.96 -7.27
CA ASN A 63 -8.49 6.24 -7.23
C ASN A 63 -9.12 7.30 -8.14
N ALA A 64 -9.66 6.92 -9.30
CA ALA A 64 -10.44 7.83 -10.15
C ALA A 64 -11.68 8.37 -9.42
N VAL A 65 -12.45 7.49 -8.77
CA VAL A 65 -13.62 7.86 -7.96
C VAL A 65 -13.20 8.71 -6.76
N ARG A 66 -12.14 8.31 -6.05
CA ARG A 66 -11.60 9.08 -4.92
C ARG A 66 -11.23 10.50 -5.33
N GLY A 67 -10.47 10.63 -6.41
CA GLY A 67 -10.01 11.91 -6.92
C GLY A 67 -11.17 12.78 -7.39
N GLY A 68 -12.14 12.23 -8.13
CA GLY A 68 -13.34 12.95 -8.53
C GLY A 68 -14.16 13.46 -7.34
N TRP A 69 -14.26 12.66 -6.27
CA TRP A 69 -14.93 13.04 -5.03
C TRP A 69 -14.19 14.16 -4.30
N GLN A 70 -12.86 14.07 -4.18
CA GLN A 70 -12.03 15.14 -3.61
C GLN A 70 -12.13 16.43 -4.42
N GLY A 71 -12.19 16.32 -5.75
CA GLY A 71 -12.42 17.43 -6.65
C GLY A 71 -13.80 18.07 -6.49
N ALA A 72 -14.86 17.28 -6.26
CA ALA A 72 -16.20 17.79 -5.99
C ALA A 72 -16.28 18.61 -4.69
N GLU A 73 -15.52 18.19 -3.68
CA GLU A 73 -15.45 18.84 -2.36
C GLU A 73 -14.48 20.04 -2.32
N GLY A 74 -13.83 20.38 -3.44
CA GLY A 74 -12.84 21.45 -3.50
C GLY A 74 -11.60 21.20 -2.63
N ARG A 75 -11.32 19.94 -2.28
CA ARG A 75 -10.15 19.58 -1.47
C ARG A 75 -8.87 19.63 -2.30
N PRO A 76 -7.69 19.88 -1.68
CA PRO A 76 -6.42 19.81 -2.37
C PRO A 76 -6.17 18.39 -2.90
N LEU A 77 -5.90 18.28 -4.20
CA LEU A 77 -5.59 17.03 -4.91
C LEU A 77 -4.09 16.68 -4.74
N TRP A 78 -3.61 15.59 -5.34
CA TRP A 78 -2.21 15.19 -5.22
C TRP A 78 -1.27 16.15 -5.96
N VAL A 79 -1.56 16.47 -7.22
CA VAL A 79 -0.78 17.40 -8.07
C VAL A 79 -1.35 18.81 -8.04
N TRP A 80 -2.66 18.96 -7.96
CA TRP A 80 -3.36 20.24 -8.17
C TRP A 80 -3.95 20.81 -6.87
N GLU A 81 -3.91 22.12 -6.68
CA GLU A 81 -4.46 22.79 -5.48
C GLU A 81 -5.93 23.23 -5.63
N THR A 82 -6.48 23.22 -6.85
CA THR A 82 -7.88 23.57 -7.16
C THR A 82 -8.63 22.35 -7.70
N GLY A 83 -9.77 22.01 -7.08
CA GLY A 83 -10.54 20.82 -7.43
C GLY A 83 -11.80 21.12 -8.22
N THR A 84 -11.83 20.70 -9.49
CA THR A 84 -13.09 20.34 -10.18
C THR A 84 -13.15 18.82 -10.30
N VAL A 85 -14.35 18.25 -10.46
CA VAL A 85 -14.54 16.80 -10.54
C VAL A 85 -13.65 16.15 -11.61
N TRP A 86 -13.55 16.77 -12.78
CA TRP A 86 -12.73 16.27 -13.90
C TRP A 86 -11.24 16.25 -13.59
N LEU A 87 -10.71 17.35 -13.02
CA LEU A 87 -9.30 17.41 -12.60
C LEU A 87 -9.02 16.41 -11.47
N GLY A 88 -9.98 16.22 -10.57
CA GLY A 88 -9.90 15.21 -9.52
C GLY A 88 -9.78 13.78 -10.07
N ILE A 89 -10.62 13.40 -11.04
CA ILE A 89 -10.55 12.06 -11.67
C ILE A 89 -9.19 11.84 -12.32
N LEU A 90 -8.70 12.83 -13.07
CA LEU A 90 -7.40 12.73 -13.74
C LEU A 90 -6.26 12.62 -12.73
N ASP A 91 -6.29 13.40 -11.65
CA ASP A 91 -5.30 13.33 -10.57
C ASP A 91 -5.30 11.98 -9.83
N GLY A 92 -6.49 11.41 -9.61
CA GLY A 92 -6.63 10.06 -9.06
C GLY A 92 -6.03 9.00 -9.98
N LEU A 93 -6.29 9.09 -11.29
CA LEU A 93 -5.73 8.17 -12.28
C LEU A 93 -4.21 8.31 -12.39
N THR A 94 -3.67 9.53 -12.38
CA THR A 94 -2.21 9.74 -12.42
C THR A 94 -1.55 9.19 -11.16
N LEU A 95 -2.14 9.40 -9.98
CA LEU A 95 -1.67 8.80 -8.73
C LEU A 95 -1.58 7.27 -8.84
N ALA A 96 -2.63 6.61 -9.34
CA ALA A 96 -2.67 5.17 -9.53
C ALA A 96 -1.64 4.69 -10.56
N LEU A 97 -1.54 5.35 -11.70
CA LEU A 97 -0.59 4.99 -12.76
C LEU A 97 0.86 5.16 -12.31
N VAL A 98 1.19 6.27 -11.65
CA VAL A 98 2.53 6.52 -11.11
C VAL A 98 2.88 5.47 -10.07
N GLY A 99 1.96 5.15 -9.15
CA GLY A 99 2.15 4.10 -8.16
C GLY A 99 2.37 2.72 -8.81
N ALA A 100 1.58 2.37 -9.82
CA ALA A 100 1.72 1.12 -10.56
C ALA A 100 3.06 1.04 -11.30
N VAL A 101 3.45 2.09 -12.02
CA VAL A 101 4.72 2.13 -12.77
C VAL A 101 5.91 2.02 -11.83
N VAL A 102 5.92 2.78 -10.74
CA VAL A 102 7.02 2.76 -9.76
C VAL A 102 7.12 1.38 -9.11
N ALA A 103 5.99 0.80 -8.72
CA ALA A 103 5.95 -0.55 -8.18
C ALA A 103 6.45 -1.60 -9.19
N PHE A 104 6.02 -1.50 -10.43
CA PHE A 104 6.47 -2.37 -11.51
C PHE A 104 7.97 -2.27 -11.74
N VAL A 105 8.50 -1.05 -11.93
CA VAL A 105 9.94 -0.83 -12.20
C VAL A 105 10.80 -1.35 -11.05
N LEU A 106 10.43 -1.01 -9.81
CA LEU A 106 11.18 -1.43 -8.63
C LEU A 106 11.17 -2.97 -8.47
N MET A 107 10.03 -3.62 -8.71
CA MET A 107 9.92 -5.08 -8.65
C MET A 107 10.55 -5.78 -9.85
N PHE A 108 10.52 -5.15 -11.02
CA PHE A 108 11.14 -5.66 -12.23
C PHE A 108 12.65 -5.74 -12.07
N ILE A 109 13.28 -4.73 -11.44
CA ILE A 109 14.70 -4.76 -11.09
C ILE A 109 15.00 -5.96 -10.17
N LEU A 110 14.20 -6.17 -9.13
CA LEU A 110 14.35 -7.30 -8.21
C LEU A 110 14.14 -8.66 -8.89
N TRP A 111 13.22 -8.73 -9.85
CA TRP A 111 12.96 -9.92 -10.66
C TRP A 111 14.14 -10.26 -11.58
N VAL A 112 14.74 -9.25 -12.23
CA VAL A 112 15.97 -9.43 -13.03
C VAL A 112 17.14 -9.91 -12.14
N MET A 113 17.21 -9.45 -10.89
CA MET A 113 18.17 -9.93 -9.90
C MET A 113 17.84 -11.35 -9.36
N GLY A 114 16.73 -11.95 -9.77
CA GLY A 114 16.31 -13.29 -9.33
C GLY A 114 15.82 -13.36 -7.88
N THR A 115 15.50 -12.23 -7.26
CA THR A 115 15.10 -12.17 -5.84
C THR A 115 13.60 -12.40 -5.61
N CYS A 116 12.75 -12.14 -6.61
CA CYS A 116 11.31 -12.35 -6.56
C CYS A 116 10.78 -13.04 -7.83
N GLY A 117 9.58 -13.62 -7.78
CA GLY A 117 8.94 -14.24 -8.94
C GLY A 117 8.17 -13.24 -9.80
N GLY A 118 7.97 -13.53 -11.09
CA GLY A 118 7.17 -12.66 -11.97
C GLY A 118 5.69 -12.52 -11.56
N GLY A 119 5.18 -13.42 -10.71
CA GLY A 119 3.87 -13.26 -10.08
C GLY A 119 3.84 -12.14 -9.03
N ASP A 120 4.91 -12.01 -8.24
CA ASP A 120 5.03 -11.00 -7.19
C ASP A 120 5.12 -9.60 -7.79
N VAL A 121 5.82 -9.46 -8.92
CA VAL A 121 5.91 -8.20 -9.69
C VAL A 121 4.51 -7.71 -10.05
N LYS A 122 3.64 -8.58 -10.57
CA LYS A 122 2.27 -8.23 -10.97
C LYS A 122 1.40 -7.86 -9.78
N LEU A 123 1.50 -8.61 -8.68
CA LEU A 123 0.76 -8.33 -7.46
C LEU A 123 1.15 -6.98 -6.86
N MET A 124 2.45 -6.72 -6.76
CA MET A 124 2.97 -5.45 -6.22
C MET A 124 2.66 -4.27 -7.14
N THR A 125 2.67 -4.47 -8.45
CA THR A 125 2.19 -3.47 -9.43
C THR A 125 0.72 -3.12 -9.18
N ALA A 126 -0.13 -4.14 -8.97
CA ALA A 126 -1.53 -3.91 -8.63
C ALA A 126 -1.67 -3.15 -7.31
N ILE A 127 -0.96 -3.55 -6.24
CA ILE A 127 -0.98 -2.84 -4.95
C ILE A 127 -0.49 -1.39 -5.09
N GLY A 128 0.53 -1.15 -5.90
CA GLY A 128 1.02 0.19 -6.23
C GLY A 128 -0.05 1.07 -6.87
N ALA A 129 -0.92 0.50 -7.71
CA ALA A 129 -2.05 1.20 -8.31
C ALA A 129 -3.10 1.66 -7.30
N TRP A 130 -3.23 0.99 -6.15
CA TRP A 130 -4.13 1.41 -5.07
C TRP A 130 -3.49 2.49 -4.21
N LEU A 131 -2.29 2.21 -3.71
CA LEU A 131 -1.65 3.04 -2.68
C LEU A 131 -1.02 4.32 -3.23
N GLY A 132 -0.78 4.39 -4.54
CA GLY A 132 0.02 5.45 -5.15
C GLY A 132 1.49 5.35 -4.74
N LEU A 133 2.27 6.36 -5.13
CA LEU A 133 3.73 6.38 -4.90
C LEU A 133 4.11 6.32 -3.41
N SER A 134 3.59 7.24 -2.61
CA SER A 134 3.97 7.38 -1.20
C SER A 134 3.55 6.15 -0.38
N GLY A 135 2.29 5.74 -0.49
CA GLY A 135 1.76 4.58 0.22
C GLY A 135 2.47 3.28 -0.17
N PHE A 136 2.77 3.09 -1.45
CA PHE A 136 3.49 1.92 -1.92
C PHE A 136 4.90 1.84 -1.33
N LEU A 137 5.68 2.93 -1.34
CA LEU A 137 7.05 2.93 -0.82
C LEU A 137 7.10 2.60 0.68
N PHE A 138 6.15 3.14 1.46
CA PHE A 138 6.05 2.81 2.89
C PHE A 138 5.73 1.34 3.12
N VAL A 139 4.74 0.78 2.41
CA VAL A 139 4.39 -0.64 2.54
C VAL A 139 5.55 -1.51 2.07
N TRP A 140 6.20 -1.17 0.96
CA TRP A 140 7.34 -1.92 0.44
C TRP A 140 8.51 -1.95 1.44
N LEU A 141 8.90 -0.81 2.00
CA LEU A 141 9.96 -0.76 3.01
C LEU A 141 9.59 -1.54 4.27
N ALA A 142 8.34 -1.40 4.72
CA ALA A 142 7.85 -2.14 5.88
C ALA A 142 7.81 -3.66 5.63
N THR A 143 7.46 -4.11 4.42
CA THR A 143 7.49 -5.53 4.06
C THR A 143 8.91 -6.09 4.13
N ALA A 144 9.91 -5.32 3.71
CA ALA A 144 11.31 -5.72 3.83
C ALA A 144 11.73 -5.89 5.30
N ILE A 145 11.31 -4.98 6.18
CA ILE A 145 11.58 -5.07 7.62
C ILE A 145 10.89 -6.29 8.24
N VAL A 146 9.60 -6.51 7.94
CA VAL A 146 8.85 -7.67 8.46
C VAL A 146 9.47 -8.97 7.99
N LEU A 147 9.88 -9.07 6.73
CA LEU A 147 10.60 -10.22 6.20
C LEU A 147 11.93 -10.45 6.93
N LEU A 148 12.70 -9.40 7.17
CA LEU A 148 13.98 -9.48 7.89
C LEU A 148 13.76 -10.01 9.31
N VAL A 149 12.78 -9.45 10.04
CA VAL A 149 12.43 -9.89 11.39
C VAL A 149 11.93 -11.33 11.40
N TRP A 150 11.06 -11.70 10.46
CA TRP A 150 10.53 -13.07 10.37
C TRP A 150 11.63 -14.10 10.07
N VAL A 151 12.55 -13.79 9.14
CA VAL A 151 13.71 -14.64 8.86
C VAL A 151 14.62 -14.73 10.08
N PHE A 152 14.88 -13.62 10.77
CA PHE A 152 15.69 -13.60 11.98
C PHE A 152 15.12 -14.53 13.06
N PHE A 153 13.83 -14.42 13.38
CA PHE A 153 13.17 -15.28 14.36
C PHE A 153 13.08 -16.73 13.90
N ARG A 154 12.89 -16.99 12.60
CA ARG A 154 12.88 -18.35 12.06
C ARG A 154 14.25 -19.01 12.20
N VAL A 155 15.33 -18.29 11.93
CA VAL A 155 16.71 -18.77 12.10
C VAL A 155 16.98 -19.05 13.59
N MET A 156 16.64 -18.10 14.47
CA MET A 156 16.83 -18.24 15.91
C MET A 156 16.02 -19.40 16.51
N GLY A 157 14.74 -19.51 16.17
CA GLY A 157 13.81 -20.51 16.68
C GLY A 157 13.99 -21.90 16.06
N SER A 158 14.60 -22.00 14.88
CA SER A 158 14.92 -23.31 14.29
C SER A 158 16.08 -24.02 14.99
N GLY A 159 16.83 -23.30 15.84
CA GLY A 159 18.12 -23.73 16.37
C GLY A 159 19.11 -23.98 15.23
N PHE A 160 20.37 -23.60 15.40
CA PHE A 160 21.43 -24.15 14.57
C PHE A 160 21.61 -25.63 14.90
N SER A 161 20.63 -26.48 14.54
CA SER A 161 20.73 -27.91 14.76
C SER A 161 21.94 -28.39 13.97
N PRO A 162 23.02 -28.85 14.63
CA PRO A 162 24.23 -29.27 13.93
C PRO A 162 23.93 -30.40 12.94
N ARG A 163 22.83 -31.15 13.14
CA ARG A 163 22.33 -32.17 12.21
C ARG A 163 21.83 -31.57 10.88
N ARG A 164 21.14 -30.43 10.90
CA ARG A 164 20.70 -29.74 9.67
C ARG A 164 21.89 -29.16 8.91
N ILE A 165 22.85 -28.55 9.61
CA ILE A 165 24.08 -28.02 9.00
C ILE A 165 24.89 -29.16 8.36
N LYS A 166 25.11 -30.27 9.10
CA LYS A 166 25.79 -31.46 8.55
C LYS A 166 25.06 -32.04 7.35
N ALA A 167 23.73 -32.11 7.36
CA ALA A 167 22.96 -32.59 6.21
C ALA A 167 23.07 -31.67 4.98
N THR A 168 23.07 -30.34 5.18
CA THR A 168 23.28 -29.38 4.10
C THR A 168 24.71 -29.45 3.55
N MET A 169 25.72 -29.54 4.42
CA MET A 169 27.13 -29.69 4.02
C MET A 169 27.37 -31.00 3.27
N ALA A 170 26.82 -32.12 3.75
CA ALA A 170 26.93 -33.42 3.07
C ALA A 170 26.28 -33.40 1.69
N LYS A 171 25.19 -32.63 1.51
CA LYS A 171 24.54 -32.45 0.21
C LYS A 171 25.38 -31.57 -0.73
N LEU A 172 25.97 -30.48 -0.23
CA LEU A 172 26.89 -29.64 -1.00
C LEU A 172 28.14 -30.42 -1.44
N ASP A 173 28.71 -31.26 -0.57
CA ASP A 173 29.85 -32.11 -0.91
C ASP A 173 29.48 -33.16 -1.96
N ALA A 174 28.29 -33.75 -1.86
CA ALA A 174 27.78 -34.69 -2.87
C ALA A 174 27.54 -34.01 -4.23
N ASP A 175 26.96 -32.82 -4.25
CA ASP A 175 26.75 -32.02 -5.48
C ASP A 175 28.10 -31.60 -6.09
N ARG A 176 29.07 -31.20 -5.26
CA ARG A 176 30.42 -30.84 -5.70
C ARG A 176 31.18 -32.02 -6.30
N ARG A 177 31.01 -33.23 -5.74
CA ARG A 177 31.56 -34.47 -6.32
C ARG A 177 30.88 -34.82 -7.65
N ALA A 178 29.56 -34.73 -7.73
CA ALA A 178 28.82 -34.96 -8.98
C ALA A 178 29.25 -33.98 -10.09
N MET A 179 29.52 -32.71 -9.75
CA MET A 179 30.05 -31.71 -10.67
C MET A 179 31.45 -32.07 -11.19
N ASN A 180 32.35 -32.48 -10.30
CA ASN A 180 33.71 -32.90 -10.66
C ASN A 180 33.73 -34.18 -11.51
N GLU A 181 32.74 -35.06 -11.32
CA GLU A 181 32.55 -36.29 -12.11
C GLU A 181 31.82 -36.05 -13.45
N GLY A 182 31.48 -34.79 -13.79
CA GLY A 182 30.76 -34.46 -15.03
C GLY A 182 29.31 -34.96 -15.07
N LYS A 183 28.74 -35.36 -13.92
CA LYS A 183 27.34 -35.81 -13.82
C LYS A 183 26.42 -34.59 -13.78
N ALA A 184 25.32 -34.67 -14.52
CA ALA A 184 24.26 -33.67 -14.46
C ALA A 184 23.68 -33.63 -13.03
N ILE A 185 23.90 -32.52 -12.33
CA ILE A 185 23.27 -32.28 -11.03
C ILE A 185 21.77 -32.12 -11.29
N PRO A 186 20.89 -32.92 -10.65
CA PRO A 186 19.45 -32.72 -10.80
C PRO A 186 19.12 -31.31 -10.32
N ALA A 187 18.62 -30.46 -11.22
CA ALA A 187 18.28 -29.08 -10.92
C ALA A 187 17.42 -29.05 -9.66
N SER A 188 17.97 -28.51 -8.57
CA SER A 188 17.23 -28.38 -7.32
C SER A 188 15.95 -27.61 -7.61
N ARG A 189 14.80 -28.16 -7.22
CA ARG A 189 13.53 -27.44 -7.37
C ARG A 189 13.70 -26.10 -6.65
N PRO A 190 13.54 -24.95 -7.32
CA PRO A 190 13.77 -23.66 -6.69
C PRO A 190 12.87 -23.60 -5.46
N MET A 191 13.48 -23.40 -4.30
CA MET A 191 12.77 -23.22 -3.04
C MET A 191 11.98 -21.92 -3.15
N ARG A 192 10.73 -22.01 -3.61
CA ARG A 192 9.84 -20.86 -3.73
C ARG A 192 9.47 -20.43 -2.32
N MET A 193 10.10 -19.36 -1.84
CA MET A 193 9.64 -18.69 -0.62
C MET A 193 8.32 -17.98 -0.96
N THR A 194 7.24 -18.33 -0.27
CA THR A 194 5.91 -17.73 -0.44
C THR A 194 5.93 -16.30 0.11
N TYR A 195 6.15 -15.30 -0.75
CA TYR A 195 6.27 -13.88 -0.38
C TYR A 195 4.94 -13.23 0.02
N SER A 196 3.81 -13.84 -0.37
CA SER A 196 2.48 -13.24 -0.24
C SER A 196 1.94 -13.15 1.20
N LEU A 197 2.34 -14.06 2.10
CA LEU A 197 1.90 -14.06 3.50
C LEU A 197 2.53 -12.91 4.31
N PRO A 198 3.86 -12.74 4.34
CA PRO A 198 4.49 -11.58 4.97
C PRO A 198 4.02 -10.25 4.36
N LEU A 199 3.77 -10.23 3.05
CA LEU A 199 3.21 -9.08 2.35
C LEU A 199 1.84 -8.69 2.91
N LEU A 200 0.91 -9.64 3.05
CA LEU A 200 -0.41 -9.38 3.61
C LEU A 200 -0.33 -8.82 5.04
N VAL A 201 0.50 -9.43 5.89
CA VAL A 201 0.65 -9.02 7.29
C VAL A 201 1.19 -7.59 7.38
N SER A 202 2.24 -7.28 6.60
CA SER A 202 2.81 -5.94 6.57
C SER A 202 1.82 -4.92 6.00
N LEU A 203 1.12 -5.26 4.92
CA LEU A 203 0.14 -4.39 4.30
C LEU A 203 -1.01 -4.05 5.26
N VAL A 204 -1.54 -5.02 6.00
CA VAL A 204 -2.58 -4.77 7.02
C VAL A 204 -2.02 -3.90 8.15
N ALA A 205 -0.87 -4.26 8.72
CA ALA A 205 -0.29 -3.54 9.86
C ALA A 205 0.05 -2.09 9.53
N VAL A 206 0.68 -1.86 8.36
CA VAL A 206 1.14 -0.53 7.93
C VAL A 206 -0.04 0.35 7.59
N LEU A 207 -1.02 -0.13 6.80
CA LEU A 207 -2.12 0.72 6.39
C LEU A 207 -3.03 1.07 7.58
N LEU A 208 -3.26 0.14 8.51
CA LEU A 208 -3.97 0.45 9.74
C LEU A 208 -3.20 1.45 10.62
N TYR A 209 -1.87 1.37 10.67
CA TYR A 209 -1.05 2.32 11.42
C TYR A 209 -1.02 3.71 10.78
N VAL A 210 -0.78 3.78 9.46
CA VAL A 210 -0.68 5.03 8.70
C VAL A 210 -2.02 5.76 8.71
N TYR A 211 -3.11 5.06 8.43
CA TYR A 211 -4.45 5.63 8.35
C TYR A 211 -5.23 5.59 9.67
N ARG A 212 -4.57 5.29 10.81
CA ARG A 212 -5.24 5.19 12.12
C ARG A 212 -6.07 6.42 12.51
N TRP A 213 -5.64 7.59 12.03
CA TRP A 213 -6.30 8.87 12.27
C TRP A 213 -7.48 9.09 11.32
N GLU A 214 -7.36 8.66 10.06
CA GLU A 214 -8.44 8.75 9.06
C GLU A 214 -9.54 7.69 9.30
N LEU A 215 -9.19 6.56 9.91
CA LEU A 215 -10.10 5.46 10.27
C LEU A 215 -10.82 5.68 11.61
N GLN A 216 -10.58 6.81 12.28
CA GLN A 216 -11.14 7.16 13.60
C GLN A 216 -10.81 6.17 14.74
N ILE A 217 -9.78 5.32 14.57
CA ILE A 217 -9.42 4.27 15.55
C ILE A 217 -8.82 4.88 16.83
N VAL A 218 -8.13 6.02 16.72
CA VAL A 218 -7.40 6.67 17.84
C VAL A 218 -8.10 7.98 18.30
N GLY A 219 -9.24 8.32 17.72
CA GLY A 219 -10.03 9.51 18.05
C GLY A 219 -10.26 10.43 16.84
N SER A 220 -11.47 10.98 16.74
CA SER A 220 -11.89 11.86 15.64
C SER A 220 -11.17 13.20 15.72
N ARG A 221 -10.28 13.49 14.77
CA ARG A 221 -10.03 14.88 14.40
C ARG A 221 -11.28 15.35 13.66
N GLY A 222 -11.96 16.35 14.19
CA GLY A 222 -13.16 16.91 13.57
C GLY A 222 -12.83 17.34 12.15
N VAL A 223 -13.36 16.61 11.16
CA VAL A 223 -13.33 17.02 9.76
C VAL A 223 -14.23 18.24 9.68
N SER A 224 -13.65 19.43 9.57
CA SER A 224 -14.45 20.63 9.29
C SER A 224 -15.04 20.45 7.89
N PRO A 225 -16.37 20.57 7.70
CA PRO A 225 -16.94 20.55 6.37
C PRO A 225 -16.30 21.68 5.56
N ALA A 226 -15.95 21.39 4.30
CA ALA A 226 -15.50 22.40 3.37
C ALA A 226 -16.57 23.49 3.31
N THR A 227 -16.21 24.71 3.71
CA THR A 227 -17.10 25.86 3.59
C THR A 227 -17.41 26.03 2.10
N PRO A 228 -18.68 25.97 1.66
CA PRO A 228 -19.01 26.34 0.30
C PRO A 228 -18.55 27.77 0.12
N GLN A 229 -17.60 28.01 -0.78
CA GLN A 229 -17.29 29.36 -1.24
C GLN A 229 -18.39 29.81 -2.21
N THR A 230 -19.62 29.91 -1.72
CA THR A 230 -20.63 30.77 -2.34
C THR A 230 -20.36 32.17 -1.85
N GLY A 231 -19.99 33.06 -2.77
CA GLY A 231 -19.68 34.45 -2.47
C GLY A 231 -20.84 35.20 -1.81
N TRP A 232 -20.44 36.24 -1.07
CA TRP A 232 -21.22 37.43 -0.71
C TRP A 232 -22.55 37.23 0.02
N VAL A 233 -22.55 37.34 1.36
CA VAL A 233 -23.53 37.99 2.26
C VAL A 233 -22.88 37.97 3.66
N ALA A 234 -22.70 39.00 4.49
CA ALA A 234 -22.86 40.45 4.45
C ALA A 234 -21.88 40.97 5.51
N HIS A 235 -20.91 41.80 5.12
CA HIS A 235 -20.42 42.84 6.02
C HIS A 235 -21.46 43.97 5.92
N ASP A 236 -21.82 44.55 7.07
CA ASP A 236 -22.69 45.71 7.27
C ASP A 236 -24.09 45.39 7.82
N GLU A 237 -24.15 45.06 9.12
CA GLU A 237 -25.31 45.44 9.94
C GLU A 237 -24.92 45.53 11.42
N VAL A 238 -24.07 46.51 11.76
CA VAL A 238 -24.03 47.07 13.12
C VAL A 238 -24.17 48.59 13.00
N GLU A 239 -25.25 49.03 12.34
CA GLU A 239 -25.80 50.36 12.58
C GLU A 239 -26.68 50.30 13.83
N ARG A 240 -26.37 51.21 14.76
CA ARG A 240 -27.34 51.98 15.57
C ARG A 240 -28.64 51.28 16.00
N LYS A 241 -28.66 50.87 17.27
CA LYS A 241 -29.71 51.23 18.25
C LYS A 241 -29.00 51.39 19.59
N VAL A 242 -28.61 52.60 20.01
CA VAL A 242 -29.39 53.67 20.68
C VAL A 242 -30.23 53.13 21.83
N GLY A 243 -29.92 53.61 23.04
CA GLY A 243 -30.63 53.36 24.29
C GLY A 243 -29.69 53.50 25.48
#